data_AF-A0A3D5ZL39-F1
#
_entry.id   AF-A0A3D5ZL39-F1
#
_cell.length_a   1.000
_cell.length_b   1.000
_cell.length_c   1.000
_cell.angle_alpha   90.00
_cell.angle_beta   90.00
_cell.angle_gamma   90.00
#
_symmetry.space_group_name_H-M   'P 1'
#
loop_
_entity.id
_entity.type
_entity.pdbx_description
1 polymer ?
#
loop_
_entity_poly.entity_id
_entity_poly.type
_entity_poly.pdbx_seq_one_letter_code
_entity_poly.pdbx_strand_id
1 'polypeptide(L)'
;MNYKLKARKGGCLVTFVVIVLIIVAIVVGGVTYVLNKTPDEIGLGGVSLGNDTVDGVGLGNVKISELWNLAKSLTKNAYTLDGNNLPTNEDKAAADKTAEVWNLGKKGDDVYYGKLFVQLEPVCDNALLTLAKSNYTLPETQLAYMFNVALNQFYADSKVITDLAQTAGNESLSQIVAPLKILQTLDASVCRMHFVADGDDVVLKLAVSVDISDYTGEVSIPFVTLADIVYADIDIKVNLSDEGRLQGTFSSVSVNGNNRDVSLKVLDAVFKLIATENDEPLTTAQISGYATEVVSYLFSRIGRIQNIDTASGTVKLVSVAEYAYSK
;
A
#
# COMPACT_ATOMS: atom_id res chain seq x y z
N MET A 1 10.12 4.77 19.77
CA MET A 1 10.41 3.50 19.07
C MET A 1 11.01 3.84 17.71
N ASN A 2 12.28 3.52 17.48
CA ASN A 2 12.96 3.79 16.21
C ASN A 2 12.87 2.53 15.36
N TYR A 3 11.84 2.44 14.50
CA TYR A 3 11.82 1.46 13.42
C TYR A 3 12.92 1.84 12.43
N LYS A 4 14.12 1.32 12.66
CA LYS A 4 15.20 1.35 11.69
C LYS A 4 15.19 0.01 10.98
N LEU A 5 14.23 -0.16 10.07
CA LEU A 5 14.45 -0.99 8.90
C LEU A 5 15.66 -0.36 8.21
N LYS A 6 16.87 -0.87 8.47
CA LYS A 6 18.03 -0.50 7.69
C LYS A 6 17.74 -1.02 6.30
N ALA A 7 17.23 -0.15 5.45
CA ALA A 7 17.31 -0.29 4.00
C ALA A 7 18.79 -0.37 3.64
N ARG A 8 19.37 -1.57 3.78
CA ARG A 8 20.51 -1.96 2.97
C ARG A 8 19.95 -1.98 1.55
N LYS A 9 20.58 -1.23 0.65
CA LYS A 9 20.52 -1.50 -0.80
C LYS A 9 20.60 -3.03 -0.96
N GLY A 10 19.52 -3.68 -1.37
CA GLY A 10 19.44 -5.16 -1.47
C GLY A 10 18.67 -5.92 -0.37
N GLY A 11 18.10 -5.31 0.68
CA GLY A 11 17.82 -6.02 1.94
C GLY A 11 16.57 -6.92 2.03
N CYS A 12 15.40 -6.44 1.59
CA CYS A 12 14.13 -7.08 1.96
C CYS A 12 13.54 -7.94 0.84
N LEU A 13 13.61 -7.43 -0.38
CA LEU A 13 12.95 -8.05 -1.53
C LEU A 13 13.83 -9.10 -2.21
N VAL A 14 15.15 -8.93 -2.19
CA VAL A 14 16.13 -9.96 -2.62
C VAL A 14 15.96 -11.24 -1.82
N THR A 15 15.80 -11.14 -0.50
CA THR A 15 15.61 -12.29 0.39
C THR A 15 14.33 -13.06 0.03
N PHE A 16 13.21 -12.37 -0.21
CA PHE A 16 11.97 -13.00 -0.69
C PHE A 16 12.15 -13.68 -2.06
N VAL A 17 12.72 -12.95 -3.02
CA VAL A 17 12.95 -13.49 -4.35
C VAL A 17 13.80 -14.74 -4.24
N VAL A 18 14.95 -14.69 -3.56
CA VAL A 18 15.86 -15.84 -3.27
C VAL A 18 15.12 -17.01 -2.64
N ILE A 19 14.14 -16.78 -1.76
CA ILE A 19 13.37 -17.84 -1.10
C ILE A 19 12.36 -18.49 -2.05
N VAL A 20 11.68 -17.69 -2.86
CA VAL A 20 10.88 -18.20 -3.99
C VAL A 20 11.78 -18.97 -4.96
N LEU A 21 13.04 -18.56 -5.16
CA LEU A 21 14.01 -19.29 -6.00
C LEU A 21 14.41 -20.62 -5.41
N ILE A 22 14.60 -20.70 -4.09
CA ILE A 22 14.92 -21.97 -3.42
C ILE A 22 13.75 -22.94 -3.60
N ILE A 23 12.51 -22.47 -3.47
CA ILE A 23 11.31 -23.27 -3.75
C ILE A 23 11.26 -23.70 -5.22
N VAL A 24 11.54 -22.80 -6.16
CA VAL A 24 11.63 -23.07 -7.62
C VAL A 24 12.73 -24.09 -7.95
N ALA A 25 13.93 -23.95 -7.39
CA ALA A 25 15.08 -24.81 -7.65
C ALA A 25 14.86 -26.24 -7.11
N ILE A 26 14.19 -26.37 -5.96
CA ILE A 26 13.78 -27.65 -5.38
C ILE A 26 12.75 -28.36 -6.27
N VAL A 27 11.85 -27.60 -6.91
CA VAL A 27 10.80 -28.13 -7.80
C VAL A 27 11.31 -28.51 -9.18
N VAL A 28 12.22 -27.73 -9.77
CA VAL A 28 12.81 -28.04 -11.10
C VAL A 28 13.66 -29.32 -11.05
N GLY A 29 14.22 -29.66 -9.89
CA GLY A 29 14.96 -30.91 -9.68
C GLY A 29 14.11 -32.16 -9.37
N GLY A 30 12.83 -32.01 -8.99
CA GLY A 30 12.05 -33.10 -8.40
C GLY A 30 10.58 -33.14 -8.84
N VAL A 31 10.29 -33.97 -9.84
CA VAL A 31 9.06 -34.76 -10.10
C VAL A 31 7.72 -34.08 -9.77
N THR A 32 6.81 -34.02 -10.76
CA THR A 32 5.40 -33.57 -10.67
C THR A 32 4.60 -34.06 -9.46
N TYR A 33 5.01 -35.17 -8.81
CA TYR A 33 4.49 -35.67 -7.54
C TYR A 33 4.62 -34.67 -6.38
N VAL A 34 5.71 -33.89 -6.34
CA VAL A 34 6.03 -32.95 -5.27
C VAL A 34 5.12 -31.71 -5.30
N LEU A 35 4.59 -31.34 -6.47
CA LEU A 35 3.78 -30.13 -6.63
C LEU A 35 2.47 -30.15 -5.81
N ASN A 36 1.92 -31.33 -5.53
CA ASN A 36 0.69 -31.46 -4.73
C ASN A 36 0.96 -31.65 -3.23
N LYS A 37 2.23 -31.64 -2.81
CA LYS A 37 2.65 -31.77 -1.42
C LYS A 37 2.93 -30.41 -0.79
N THR A 38 2.94 -30.37 0.55
CA THR A 38 3.47 -29.22 1.31
C THR A 38 4.94 -29.41 1.63
N PRO A 39 5.72 -28.35 1.92
CA PRO A 39 7.09 -28.47 2.40
C PRO A 39 7.24 -29.43 3.59
N ASP A 40 6.31 -29.43 4.54
CA ASP A 40 6.35 -30.34 5.69
C ASP A 40 6.22 -31.81 5.26
N GLU A 41 5.32 -32.12 4.33
CA GLU A 41 5.11 -33.49 3.84
C GLU A 41 6.32 -34.07 3.09
N ILE A 42 7.20 -33.22 2.56
CA ILE A 42 8.44 -33.62 1.88
C ILE A 42 9.69 -33.37 2.71
N GLY A 43 9.54 -33.07 4.01
CA GLY A 43 10.65 -32.90 4.95
C GLY A 43 11.43 -31.59 4.80
N LEU A 44 10.85 -30.58 4.15
CA LEU A 44 11.47 -29.27 3.95
C LEU A 44 11.01 -28.21 4.95
N GLY A 45 10.06 -28.50 5.85
CA GLY A 45 9.62 -27.56 6.90
C GLY A 45 10.76 -27.01 7.76
N GLY A 46 11.78 -27.84 8.03
CA GLY A 46 12.97 -27.44 8.79
C GLY A 46 14.07 -26.75 7.99
N VAL A 47 13.88 -26.50 6.68
CA VAL A 47 14.87 -25.79 5.87
C VAL A 47 14.99 -24.37 6.39
N SER A 48 16.22 -23.96 6.70
CA SER A 48 16.52 -22.61 7.18
C SER A 48 16.31 -21.57 6.08
N LEU A 49 15.62 -20.50 6.44
CA LEU A 49 15.39 -19.28 5.68
C LEU A 49 16.09 -18.12 6.42
N GLY A 50 17.41 -18.20 6.54
CA GLY A 50 18.17 -17.28 7.38
C GLY A 50 17.94 -17.58 8.87
N ASN A 51 17.26 -16.68 9.58
CA ASN A 51 17.05 -16.78 11.02
C ASN A 51 15.80 -17.57 11.42
N ASP A 52 15.01 -18.02 10.44
CA ASP A 52 13.79 -18.79 10.65
C ASP A 52 13.81 -20.07 9.78
N THR A 53 12.76 -20.88 9.82
CA THR A 53 12.56 -22.05 8.95
C THR A 53 11.34 -21.88 8.06
N VAL A 54 11.20 -22.73 7.04
CA VAL A 54 10.01 -22.77 6.17
C VAL A 54 8.72 -22.92 7.00
N ASP A 55 8.73 -23.76 8.02
CA ASP A 55 7.59 -23.91 8.93
C ASP A 55 7.43 -22.70 9.87
N GLY A 56 8.52 -22.18 10.45
CA GLY A 56 8.47 -21.06 11.38
C GLY A 56 7.96 -19.74 10.76
N VAL A 57 8.24 -19.52 9.47
CA VAL A 57 7.63 -18.41 8.73
C VAL A 57 6.17 -18.65 8.35
N GLY A 58 5.67 -19.89 8.45
CA GLY A 58 4.28 -20.28 8.17
C GLY A 58 4.03 -20.83 6.77
N LEU A 59 5.07 -21.21 6.04
CA LEU A 59 4.98 -21.78 4.68
C LEU A 59 4.97 -23.31 4.65
N GLY A 60 5.29 -23.97 5.77
CA GLY A 60 5.37 -25.44 5.90
C GLY A 60 4.15 -26.21 5.39
N ASN A 61 2.97 -25.61 5.52
CA ASN A 61 1.67 -26.20 5.16
C ASN A 61 1.04 -25.62 3.88
N VAL A 62 1.76 -24.80 3.11
CA VAL A 62 1.27 -24.28 1.82
C VAL A 62 1.66 -25.26 0.71
N LYS A 63 0.74 -25.55 -0.22
CA LYS A 63 1.08 -26.49 -1.31
C LYS A 63 2.16 -25.89 -2.20
N ILE A 64 3.10 -26.74 -2.62
CA ILE A 64 4.19 -26.33 -3.50
C ILE A 64 3.68 -25.79 -4.84
N SER A 65 2.58 -26.34 -5.37
CA SER A 65 1.90 -25.83 -6.57
C SER A 65 1.34 -24.41 -6.39
N GLU A 66 0.88 -24.06 -5.19
CA GLU A 66 0.36 -22.72 -4.89
C GLU A 66 1.49 -21.69 -4.82
N LEU A 67 2.59 -22.05 -4.13
CA LEU A 67 3.82 -21.23 -4.10
C LEU A 67 4.41 -21.05 -5.50
N TRP A 68 4.38 -22.11 -6.31
CA TRP A 68 4.83 -22.09 -7.69
C TRP A 68 3.99 -21.19 -8.59
N ASN A 69 2.66 -21.19 -8.43
CA ASN A 69 1.78 -20.30 -9.20
C ASN A 69 2.04 -18.84 -8.86
N LEU A 70 2.24 -18.53 -7.57
CA LEU A 70 2.64 -17.20 -7.15
C LEU A 70 4.00 -16.82 -7.75
N ALA A 71 5.01 -17.71 -7.69
CA ALA A 71 6.31 -17.49 -8.32
C ALA A 71 6.20 -17.20 -9.84
N LYS A 72 5.40 -17.98 -10.56
CA LYS A 72 5.13 -17.78 -11.99
C LYS A 72 4.52 -16.40 -12.28
N SER A 73 3.64 -15.93 -11.40
CA SER A 73 3.02 -14.61 -11.58
C SER A 73 4.01 -13.45 -11.43
N LEU A 74 5.17 -13.67 -10.78
CA LEU A 74 6.23 -12.67 -10.65
C LEU A 74 7.13 -12.61 -11.89
N THR A 75 6.93 -13.51 -12.87
CA THR A 75 7.73 -13.51 -14.09
C THR A 75 7.28 -12.41 -15.05
N LYS A 76 8.22 -11.92 -15.86
CA LYS A 76 7.98 -10.81 -16.79
C LYS A 76 6.79 -11.12 -17.70
N ASN A 77 5.85 -10.17 -17.80
CA ASN A 77 4.61 -10.26 -18.56
C ASN A 77 3.60 -11.33 -18.08
N ALA A 78 3.80 -11.98 -16.92
CA ALA A 78 2.85 -12.97 -16.42
C ALA A 78 1.57 -12.35 -15.85
N TYR A 79 1.64 -11.08 -15.47
CA TYR A 79 0.50 -10.33 -14.96
C TYR A 79 0.51 -8.91 -15.48
N THR A 80 -0.68 -8.41 -15.80
CA THR A 80 -0.96 -7.02 -16.11
C THR A 80 -2.10 -6.59 -15.22
N LEU A 81 -1.92 -5.47 -14.51
CA LEU A 81 -3.00 -4.89 -13.72
C LEU A 81 -4.17 -4.52 -14.64
N ASP A 82 -5.39 -4.89 -14.22
CA ASP A 82 -6.60 -4.51 -14.94
C ASP A 82 -6.73 -2.99 -15.06
N GLY A 83 -7.10 -2.51 -16.25
CA GLY A 83 -7.15 -1.08 -16.56
C GLY A 83 -8.32 -0.34 -15.93
N ASN A 84 -9.29 -1.06 -15.35
CA ASN A 84 -10.49 -0.45 -14.78
C ASN A 84 -10.15 0.37 -13.53
N ASN A 85 -10.74 1.57 -13.45
CA ASN A 85 -10.61 2.53 -12.36
C ASN A 85 -9.16 2.97 -12.08
N LEU A 86 -8.28 2.87 -13.09
CA LEU A 86 -6.99 3.55 -13.06
C LEU A 86 -7.17 5.04 -13.42
N PRO A 87 -6.41 5.96 -12.80
CA PRO A 87 -6.49 7.38 -13.13
C PRO A 87 -6.12 7.64 -14.59
N THR A 88 -7.06 8.19 -15.36
CA THR A 88 -6.84 8.64 -16.73
C THR A 88 -6.13 9.99 -16.76
N ASN A 89 -5.67 10.44 -17.94
CA ASN A 89 -5.09 11.78 -18.06
C ASN A 89 -6.12 12.89 -17.79
N GLU A 90 -7.40 12.63 -18.06
CA GLU A 90 -8.49 13.56 -17.75
C GLU A 90 -8.70 13.66 -16.23
N ASP A 91 -8.66 12.53 -15.52
CA ASP A 91 -8.73 12.51 -14.05
C ASP A 91 -7.58 13.31 -13.43
N LYS A 92 -6.36 13.13 -13.94
CA LYS A 92 -5.17 13.85 -13.47
C LYS A 92 -5.32 15.35 -13.65
N ALA A 93 -5.73 15.80 -14.85
CA ALA A 93 -5.94 17.22 -15.13
C ALA A 93 -7.07 17.83 -14.27
N ALA A 94 -8.15 17.08 -14.03
CA ALA A 94 -9.24 17.51 -13.16
C ALA A 94 -8.81 17.60 -11.69
N ALA A 95 -8.01 16.65 -11.23
CA ALA A 95 -7.41 16.66 -9.90
C ALA A 95 -6.50 17.88 -9.72
N ASP A 96 -5.62 18.16 -10.70
CA ASP A 96 -4.69 19.29 -10.64
C ASP A 96 -5.44 20.63 -10.62
N LYS A 97 -6.52 20.77 -11.41
CA LYS A 97 -7.41 21.93 -11.36
C LYS A 97 -8.07 22.08 -9.99
N THR A 98 -8.45 20.97 -9.36
CA THR A 98 -9.00 20.98 -8.00
C THR A 98 -7.95 21.43 -6.98
N ALA A 99 -6.72 20.95 -7.11
CA ALA A 99 -5.60 21.35 -6.26
C ALA A 99 -5.20 22.83 -6.42
N GLU A 100 -5.39 23.42 -7.60
CA GLU A 100 -5.25 24.87 -7.80
C GLU A 100 -6.28 25.66 -6.98
N VAL A 101 -7.55 25.23 -6.99
CA VAL A 101 -8.59 25.82 -6.12
C VAL A 101 -8.23 25.68 -4.65
N TRP A 102 -7.55 24.59 -4.28
CA TRP A 102 -7.06 24.36 -2.93
C TRP A 102 -5.76 25.10 -2.60
N ASN A 103 -5.19 25.83 -3.55
CA ASN A 103 -3.94 26.57 -3.41
C ASN A 103 -2.77 25.70 -2.91
N LEU A 104 -2.69 24.44 -3.36
CA LEU A 104 -1.58 23.55 -3.00
C LEU A 104 -0.23 24.06 -3.55
N GLY A 105 -0.26 24.86 -4.62
CA GLY A 105 0.93 25.38 -5.28
C GLY A 105 1.69 24.29 -6.03
N LYS A 106 2.93 24.60 -6.44
CA LYS A 106 3.77 23.71 -7.26
C LYS A 106 5.11 23.42 -6.58
N LYS A 107 5.69 22.26 -6.88
CA LYS A 107 7.06 21.88 -6.54
C LYS A 107 7.75 21.45 -7.84
N GLY A 108 8.54 22.35 -8.43
CA GLY A 108 8.96 22.20 -9.82
C GLY A 108 7.78 22.46 -10.76
N ASP A 109 7.60 21.60 -11.76
CA ASP A 109 6.51 21.71 -12.74
C ASP A 109 5.18 21.10 -12.24
N ASP A 110 5.24 20.22 -11.23
CA ASP A 110 4.10 19.47 -10.72
C ASP A 110 3.40 20.16 -9.54
N VAL A 111 2.10 19.88 -9.39
CA VAL A 111 1.30 20.27 -8.22
C VAL A 111 1.86 19.63 -6.96
N TYR A 112 2.01 20.40 -5.88
CA TYR A 112 2.57 19.88 -4.63
C TYR A 112 1.50 19.28 -3.70
N TYR A 113 1.02 18.08 -4.04
CA TYR A 113 0.07 17.31 -3.23
C TYR A 113 0.63 16.90 -1.86
N GLY A 114 1.94 16.90 -1.66
CA GLY A 114 2.56 16.72 -0.34
C GLY A 114 2.03 17.70 0.73
N LYS A 115 1.53 18.89 0.34
CA LYS A 115 0.85 19.80 1.27
C LYS A 115 -0.35 19.17 1.97
N LEU A 116 -1.03 18.20 1.36
CA LEU A 116 -2.17 17.52 1.97
C LEU A 116 -1.79 16.83 3.29
N PHE A 117 -0.56 16.33 3.40
CA PHE A 117 -0.08 15.71 4.64
C PHE A 117 0.24 16.76 5.71
N VAL A 118 0.98 17.81 5.35
CA VAL A 118 1.58 18.77 6.31
C VAL A 118 0.70 19.97 6.66
N GLN A 119 -0.11 20.48 5.73
CA GLN A 119 -0.83 21.74 5.90
C GLN A 119 -2.29 21.61 5.47
N LEU A 120 -3.19 21.27 6.39
CA LEU A 120 -4.64 21.38 6.19
C LEU A 120 -5.35 21.53 7.57
N GLU A 121 -4.84 22.45 8.39
CA GLU A 121 -5.73 23.27 9.24
C GLU A 121 -5.89 24.60 8.52
N PRO A 122 -7.06 25.26 8.59
CA PRO A 122 -7.22 26.58 8.03
C PRO A 122 -6.33 27.53 8.84
N VAL A 123 -5.07 27.69 8.42
CA VAL A 123 -4.38 28.95 8.66
C VAL A 123 -5.31 30.01 8.09
N CYS A 124 -5.64 31.03 8.88
CA CYS A 124 -6.58 32.11 8.55
C CYS A 124 -6.11 32.93 7.34
N ASP A 125 -6.03 32.28 6.19
CA ASP A 125 -5.69 32.82 4.90
C ASP A 125 -6.96 32.73 4.06
N ASN A 126 -7.42 33.87 3.55
CA ASN A 126 -8.79 34.03 3.02
C ASN A 126 -9.11 33.07 1.85
N ALA A 127 -8.09 32.50 1.18
CA ALA A 127 -8.25 31.50 0.13
C ALA A 127 -8.65 30.10 0.66
N LEU A 128 -8.13 29.68 1.82
CA LEU A 128 -8.48 28.38 2.43
C LEU A 128 -9.84 28.41 3.14
N LEU A 129 -10.36 29.60 3.46
CA LEU A 129 -11.72 29.82 3.99
C LEU A 129 -12.83 29.50 2.97
N THR A 130 -12.53 29.56 1.67
CA THR A 130 -13.50 29.20 0.60
C THR A 130 -13.61 27.68 0.46
N LEU A 131 -12.47 27.00 0.63
CA LEU A 131 -12.34 25.55 0.82
C LEU A 131 -13.16 25.06 2.03
N ALA A 132 -13.13 25.83 3.10
CA ALA A 132 -13.83 25.58 4.36
C ALA A 132 -15.36 25.76 4.32
N LYS A 133 -15.95 25.98 3.13
CA LYS A 133 -17.42 26.13 2.94
C LYS A 133 -17.97 25.34 1.75
N SER A 134 -17.17 24.47 1.15
CA SER A 134 -17.52 23.80 -0.09
C SER A 134 -17.66 22.30 0.12
N ASN A 135 -18.74 21.73 -0.42
CA ASN A 135 -18.89 20.28 -0.55
C ASN A 135 -18.17 19.84 -1.81
N TYR A 136 -17.32 18.83 -1.68
CA TYR A 136 -16.58 18.24 -2.81
C TYR A 136 -17.10 16.85 -3.08
N THR A 137 -17.39 16.55 -4.35
CA THR A 137 -17.62 15.19 -4.81
C THR A 137 -16.46 14.83 -5.73
N LEU A 138 -15.60 13.92 -5.28
CA LEU A 138 -14.40 13.53 -6.00
C LEU A 138 -14.53 12.08 -6.50
N PRO A 139 -14.27 11.82 -7.79
CA PRO A 139 -14.09 10.46 -8.28
C PRO A 139 -12.92 9.76 -7.57
N GLU A 140 -13.08 8.46 -7.31
CA GLU A 140 -12.05 7.62 -6.71
C GLU A 140 -10.74 7.57 -7.53
N THR A 141 -10.83 7.72 -8.86
CA THR A 141 -9.68 7.82 -9.77
C THR A 141 -8.85 9.08 -9.52
N GLN A 142 -9.50 10.22 -9.25
CA GLN A 142 -8.81 11.45 -8.88
C GLN A 142 -8.16 11.29 -7.51
N LEU A 143 -8.85 10.70 -6.54
CA LEU A 143 -8.31 10.45 -5.20
C LEU A 143 -7.09 9.52 -5.23
N ALA A 144 -7.13 8.45 -6.03
CA ALA A 144 -6.00 7.55 -6.23
C ALA A 144 -4.78 8.30 -6.78
N TYR A 145 -4.96 9.17 -7.79
CA TYR A 145 -3.88 9.99 -8.32
C TYR A 145 -3.32 10.97 -7.29
N MET A 146 -4.18 11.74 -6.62
CA MET A 146 -3.76 12.70 -5.59
C MET A 146 -2.97 12.00 -4.48
N PHE A 147 -3.47 10.85 -4.02
CA PHE A 147 -2.82 10.06 -2.98
C PHE A 147 -1.45 9.53 -3.42
N ASN A 148 -1.37 8.97 -4.63
CA ASN A 148 -0.12 8.43 -5.17
C ASN A 148 0.95 9.52 -5.35
N VAL A 149 0.58 10.67 -5.92
CA VAL A 149 1.52 11.79 -6.09
C VAL A 149 1.94 12.34 -4.73
N ALA A 150 1.01 12.47 -3.77
CA ALA A 150 1.34 12.91 -2.43
C ALA A 150 2.35 11.97 -1.76
N LEU A 151 2.15 10.65 -1.82
CA LEU A 151 3.06 9.64 -1.29
C LEU A 151 4.45 9.72 -1.96
N ASN A 152 4.51 9.76 -3.28
CA ASN A 152 5.79 9.79 -4.00
C ASN A 152 6.57 11.09 -3.76
N GLN A 153 5.89 12.23 -3.68
CA GLN A 153 6.50 13.51 -3.29
C GLN A 153 6.99 13.49 -1.85
N PHE A 154 6.30 12.77 -0.97
CA PHE A 154 6.67 12.58 0.42
C PHE A 154 7.90 11.67 0.56
N TYR A 155 7.96 10.57 -0.20
CA TYR A 155 9.11 9.66 -0.22
C TYR A 155 10.37 10.32 -0.74
N ALA A 156 10.23 11.18 -1.75
CA ALA A 156 11.35 11.93 -2.34
C ALA A 156 11.93 13.00 -1.38
N ASP A 157 11.17 13.44 -0.37
CA ASP A 157 11.56 14.50 0.54
C ASP A 157 11.80 13.98 1.97
N SER A 158 12.95 13.36 2.17
CA SER A 158 13.39 12.84 3.48
C SER A 158 13.42 13.88 4.60
N LYS A 159 13.47 15.19 4.26
CA LYS A 159 13.37 16.26 5.25
C LYS A 159 11.96 16.37 5.80
N VAL A 160 10.91 16.14 5.02
CA VAL A 160 9.52 16.23 5.51
C VAL A 160 9.27 15.23 6.64
N ILE A 161 9.74 13.98 6.54
CA ILE A 161 9.61 13.00 7.64
C ILE A 161 10.38 13.45 8.89
N THR A 162 11.56 14.01 8.69
CA THR A 162 12.45 14.43 9.78
C THR A 162 11.90 15.69 10.47
N ASP A 163 11.44 16.66 9.68
CA ASP A 163 10.82 17.90 10.12
C ASP A 163 9.46 17.60 10.78
N LEU A 164 8.66 16.66 10.26
CA LEU A 164 7.43 16.17 10.91
C LEU A 164 7.70 15.54 12.28
N ALA A 165 8.77 14.75 12.40
CA ALA A 165 9.17 14.16 13.66
C ALA A 165 9.66 15.23 14.67
N GLN A 166 10.20 16.36 14.20
CA GLN A 166 10.67 17.48 15.03
C GLN A 166 9.57 18.50 15.35
N THR A 167 8.58 18.67 14.46
CA THR A 167 7.44 19.60 14.59
C THR A 167 6.26 18.96 15.34
N ALA A 168 6.52 17.99 16.22
CA ALA A 168 5.55 17.23 17.01
C ALA A 168 4.85 18.06 18.12
N GLY A 169 4.57 19.34 17.84
CA GLY A 169 3.53 20.12 18.51
C GLY A 169 2.16 19.99 17.84
N ASN A 170 2.03 19.27 16.72
CA ASN A 170 0.75 18.90 16.10
C ASN A 170 0.51 17.40 16.26
N GLU A 171 -0.32 17.02 17.24
CA GLU A 171 -0.55 15.62 17.65
C GLU A 171 -1.02 14.72 16.48
N SER A 172 -1.79 15.27 15.53
CA SER A 172 -2.38 14.50 14.42
C SER A 172 -1.34 14.01 13.41
N LEU A 173 -0.27 14.77 13.18
CA LEU A 173 0.80 14.40 12.25
C LEU A 173 1.70 13.29 12.80
N SER A 174 1.93 13.26 14.12
CA SER A 174 2.77 12.25 14.76
C SER A 174 2.24 10.82 14.59
N GLN A 175 0.91 10.68 14.46
CA GLN A 175 0.21 9.40 14.34
C GLN A 175 0.51 8.67 13.02
N ILE A 176 0.84 9.41 11.94
CA ILE A 176 1.06 8.83 10.61
C ILE A 176 2.53 8.69 10.21
N VAL A 177 3.47 9.17 11.01
CA VAL A 177 4.91 9.12 10.67
C VAL A 177 5.42 7.69 10.58
N ALA A 178 5.06 6.83 11.52
CA ALA A 178 5.45 5.42 11.49
C ALA A 178 4.83 4.66 10.30
N PRO A 179 3.51 4.77 10.05
CA PRO A 179 2.88 4.29 8.82
C PRO A 179 3.62 4.72 7.54
N LEU A 180 3.89 6.01 7.37
CA LEU A 180 4.54 6.55 6.18
C LEU A 180 5.96 6.03 5.97
N LYS A 181 6.75 5.87 7.03
CA LYS A 181 8.10 5.28 6.95
C LYS A 181 8.07 3.82 6.49
N ILE A 182 7.05 3.07 6.92
CA ILE A 182 6.89 1.67 6.53
C ILE A 182 6.54 1.60 5.05
N LEU A 183 5.55 2.38 4.59
CA LEU A 183 5.17 2.43 3.18
C LEU A 183 6.32 2.93 2.27
N GLN A 184 7.10 3.91 2.74
CA GLN A 184 8.32 4.35 2.04
C GLN A 184 9.36 3.24 1.94
N THR A 185 9.54 2.42 2.98
CA THR A 185 10.49 1.30 2.97
C THR A 185 10.10 0.24 1.94
N LEU A 186 8.81 0.10 1.68
CA LEU A 186 8.27 -0.81 0.67
C LEU A 186 8.32 -0.22 -0.75
N ASP A 187 8.69 1.07 -0.91
CA ASP A 187 8.62 1.84 -2.15
C ASP A 187 7.28 1.66 -2.90
N ALA A 188 6.20 1.69 -2.11
CA ALA A 188 4.86 1.34 -2.57
C ALA A 188 4.16 2.53 -3.22
N SER A 189 3.71 2.37 -4.46
CA SER A 189 2.88 3.32 -5.20
C SER A 189 1.43 2.85 -5.27
N VAL A 190 0.46 3.75 -5.10
CA VAL A 190 -0.97 3.42 -5.25
C VAL A 190 -1.40 3.62 -6.70
N CYS A 191 -1.82 2.53 -7.34
CA CYS A 191 -2.29 2.55 -8.72
C CYS A 191 -3.80 2.82 -8.82
N ARG A 192 -4.57 2.27 -7.87
CA ARG A 192 -6.04 2.31 -7.89
C ARG A 192 -6.59 2.41 -6.47
N MET A 193 -7.66 3.18 -6.35
CA MET A 193 -8.54 3.22 -5.19
C MET A 193 -9.96 3.00 -5.70
N HIS A 194 -10.65 1.98 -5.21
CA HIS A 194 -12.00 1.67 -5.66
C HIS A 194 -12.89 1.24 -4.50
N PHE A 195 -14.07 1.84 -4.37
CA PHE A 195 -15.04 1.46 -3.33
C PHE A 195 -16.16 0.60 -3.91
N VAL A 196 -16.38 -0.59 -3.33
CA VAL A 196 -17.45 -1.50 -3.72
C VAL A 196 -18.37 -1.80 -2.54
N ALA A 197 -19.66 -1.97 -2.82
CA ALA A 197 -20.60 -2.50 -1.83
C ALA A 197 -20.39 -4.02 -1.68
N ASP A 198 -20.38 -4.50 -0.45
CA ASP A 198 -20.33 -5.93 -0.08
C ASP A 198 -21.39 -6.21 0.99
N GLY A 199 -22.63 -6.47 0.53
CA GLY A 199 -23.78 -6.52 1.42
C GLY A 199 -24.05 -5.15 2.06
N ASP A 200 -24.04 -5.09 3.38
CA ASP A 200 -24.19 -3.85 4.16
C ASP A 200 -22.83 -3.15 4.41
N ASP A 201 -21.71 -3.81 4.07
CA ASP A 201 -20.36 -3.27 4.22
C ASP A 201 -19.92 -2.52 2.95
N VAL A 202 -18.98 -1.58 3.11
CA VAL A 202 -18.22 -1.00 2.00
C VAL A 202 -16.81 -1.58 2.05
N VAL A 203 -16.29 -2.00 0.90
CA VAL A 203 -14.91 -2.50 0.76
C VAL A 203 -14.12 -1.53 -0.11
N LEU A 204 -13.05 -0.98 0.45
CA LEU A 204 -12.00 -0.27 -0.27
C LEU A 204 -11.03 -1.29 -0.87
N LYS A 205 -10.94 -1.30 -2.20
CA LYS A 205 -9.97 -2.07 -2.97
C LYS A 205 -8.83 -1.15 -3.39
N LEU A 206 -7.64 -1.40 -2.85
CA LEU A 206 -6.41 -0.69 -3.21
C LEU A 206 -5.57 -1.58 -4.11
N ALA A 207 -5.23 -1.12 -5.31
CA ALA A 207 -4.14 -1.74 -6.07
C ALA A 207 -2.85 -0.96 -5.79
N VAL A 208 -1.86 -1.65 -5.26
CA VAL A 208 -0.53 -1.12 -4.93
C VAL A 208 0.48 -1.77 -5.88
N SER A 209 1.46 -1.00 -6.32
CA SER A 209 2.62 -1.50 -7.04
C SER A 209 3.89 -1.29 -6.24
N VAL A 210 4.82 -2.21 -6.38
CA VAL A 210 6.18 -2.13 -5.83
C VAL A 210 7.15 -2.33 -6.98
N ASP A 211 8.08 -1.40 -7.14
CA ASP A 211 9.18 -1.52 -8.09
C ASP A 211 10.26 -2.44 -7.50
N ILE A 212 10.61 -3.47 -8.27
CA ILE A 212 11.59 -4.48 -7.90
C ILE A 212 12.76 -4.57 -8.90
N SER A 213 12.84 -3.62 -9.84
CA SER A 213 13.81 -3.60 -10.94
C SER A 213 15.27 -3.68 -10.46
N ASP A 214 15.59 -3.01 -9.35
CA ASP A 214 16.92 -3.05 -8.72
C ASP A 214 17.34 -4.47 -8.29
N TYR A 215 16.39 -5.39 -8.13
CA TYR A 215 16.62 -6.75 -7.63
C TYR A 215 16.54 -7.82 -8.72
N THR A 216 15.99 -7.50 -9.90
CA THR A 216 15.80 -8.48 -10.99
C THR A 216 17.13 -8.96 -11.57
N GLY A 217 18.18 -8.14 -11.50
CA GLY A 217 19.54 -8.47 -11.96
C GLY A 217 20.40 -9.20 -10.94
N GLU A 218 20.09 -9.11 -9.64
CA GLU A 218 20.80 -9.84 -8.57
C GLU A 218 20.38 -11.31 -8.50
N VAL A 219 19.27 -11.65 -9.15
CA VAL A 219 18.65 -12.95 -9.15
C VAL A 219 18.72 -13.56 -10.55
N SER A 220 19.67 -14.47 -10.74
CA SER A 220 19.79 -15.24 -11.99
C SER A 220 19.17 -16.63 -11.81
N ILE A 221 17.97 -16.82 -12.35
CA ILE A 221 17.35 -18.14 -12.48
C ILE A 221 17.52 -18.57 -13.95
N PRO A 222 17.99 -19.79 -14.22
CA PRO A 222 17.90 -20.36 -15.56
C PRO A 222 16.44 -20.32 -16.04
N PHE A 223 16.19 -19.71 -17.20
CA PHE A 223 14.91 -19.69 -17.91
C PHE A 223 13.77 -18.84 -17.30
N VAL A 224 14.04 -18.03 -16.27
CA VAL A 224 13.02 -17.13 -15.69
C VAL A 224 13.58 -15.71 -15.59
N THR A 225 12.83 -14.76 -16.15
CA THR A 225 13.05 -13.32 -15.98
C THR A 225 11.95 -12.76 -15.10
N LEU A 226 12.31 -12.08 -14.02
CA LEU A 226 11.34 -11.43 -13.13
C LEU A 226 10.75 -10.17 -13.78
N ALA A 227 9.52 -9.84 -13.41
CA ALA A 227 8.92 -8.57 -13.73
C ALA A 227 9.61 -7.45 -12.93
N ASP A 228 9.65 -6.25 -13.50
CA ASP A 228 10.20 -5.07 -12.80
C ASP A 228 9.22 -4.51 -11.77
N ILE A 229 7.93 -4.82 -11.90
CA ILE A 229 6.86 -4.32 -11.02
C ILE A 229 6.02 -5.50 -10.53
N VAL A 230 5.72 -5.51 -9.24
CA VAL A 230 4.77 -6.45 -8.61
C VAL A 230 3.55 -5.67 -8.14
N TYR A 231 2.36 -6.24 -8.34
CA TYR A 231 1.09 -5.65 -7.92
C TYR A 231 0.49 -6.43 -6.76
N ALA A 232 -0.12 -5.71 -5.82
CA ALA A 232 -0.93 -6.26 -4.76
C ALA A 232 -2.30 -5.57 -4.74
N ASP A 233 -3.37 -6.34 -4.87
CA ASP A 233 -4.74 -5.89 -4.62
C ASP A 233 -5.06 -6.18 -3.15
N ILE A 234 -5.35 -5.13 -2.38
CA ILE A 234 -5.67 -5.19 -0.95
C ILE A 234 -7.13 -4.81 -0.78
N ASP A 235 -7.92 -5.74 -0.23
CA ASP A 235 -9.32 -5.52 0.12
C ASP A 235 -9.41 -5.13 1.60
N ILE A 236 -10.03 -3.98 1.88
CA ILE A 236 -10.15 -3.39 3.22
C ILE A 236 -11.62 -3.11 3.46
N LYS A 237 -12.23 -3.76 4.45
CA LYS A 237 -13.59 -3.39 4.90
C LYS A 237 -13.51 -2.04 5.55
N VAL A 238 -14.30 -1.08 5.10
CA VAL A 238 -14.26 0.29 5.59
C VAL A 238 -15.58 0.73 6.17
N ASN A 239 -15.50 1.48 7.27
CA ASN A 239 -16.60 2.17 7.90
C ASN A 239 -16.20 3.62 8.16
N LEU A 240 -17.19 4.49 8.33
CA LEU A 240 -16.97 5.88 8.71
C LEU A 240 -17.15 6.03 10.23
N SER A 241 -16.19 6.67 10.88
CA SER A 241 -16.35 7.15 12.25
C SER A 241 -17.38 8.29 12.30
N ASP A 242 -17.85 8.63 13.50
CA ASP A 242 -18.71 9.82 13.74
C ASP A 242 -18.07 11.15 13.28
N GLU A 243 -16.74 11.20 13.16
CA GLU A 243 -16.00 12.35 12.66
C GLU A 243 -15.80 12.35 11.13
N GLY A 244 -16.38 11.38 10.41
CA GLY A 244 -16.21 11.23 8.97
C GLY A 244 -14.81 10.78 8.55
N ARG A 245 -14.05 10.15 9.45
CA ARG A 245 -12.77 9.48 9.15
C ARG A 245 -13.01 8.04 8.69
N LEU A 246 -12.20 7.60 7.75
CA LEU A 246 -12.20 6.20 7.30
C LEU A 246 -11.55 5.33 8.39
N GLN A 247 -12.25 4.28 8.80
CA GLN A 247 -11.72 3.18 9.61
C GLN A 247 -11.72 1.94 8.73
N GLY A 248 -10.65 1.16 8.79
CA GLY A 248 -10.48 0.00 7.92
C GLY A 248 -10.09 -1.23 8.70
N THR A 249 -10.67 -2.36 8.33
CA THR A 249 -10.29 -3.68 8.77
C THR A 249 -9.79 -4.45 7.55
N PHE A 250 -8.55 -4.92 7.62
CA PHE A 250 -7.99 -5.77 6.58
C PHE A 250 -8.91 -6.97 6.30
N SER A 251 -9.24 -7.20 5.03
CA SER A 251 -10.08 -8.31 4.60
C SER A 251 -9.26 -9.36 3.87
N SER A 252 -8.55 -8.96 2.82
CA SER A 252 -7.72 -9.88 2.06
C SER A 252 -6.67 -9.18 1.21
N VAL A 253 -5.73 -9.94 0.66
CA VAL A 253 -4.71 -9.46 -0.27
C VAL A 253 -4.52 -10.47 -1.39
N SER A 254 -4.25 -10.02 -2.60
CA SER A 254 -3.85 -10.85 -3.74
C SER A 254 -2.61 -10.25 -4.39
N VAL A 255 -1.57 -11.07 -4.60
CA VAL A 255 -0.38 -10.66 -5.35
C VAL A 255 -0.53 -11.11 -6.80
N ASN A 256 -0.47 -10.17 -7.75
CA ASN A 256 -0.63 -10.43 -9.18
C ASN A 256 -1.85 -11.32 -9.51
N GLY A 257 -2.98 -11.09 -8.83
CA GLY A 257 -4.23 -11.84 -9.06
C GLY A 257 -4.24 -13.29 -8.54
N ASN A 258 -3.26 -13.71 -7.73
CA ASN A 258 -3.23 -15.06 -7.14
C ASN A 258 -4.26 -15.27 -6.03
N ASN A 259 -4.35 -16.52 -5.58
CA ASN A 259 -5.12 -16.91 -4.41
C ASN A 259 -4.79 -16.01 -3.20
N ARG A 260 -5.84 -15.52 -2.52
CA ARG A 260 -5.73 -14.55 -1.44
C ARG A 260 -5.07 -15.11 -0.19
N ASP A 261 -5.42 -16.33 0.20
CA ASP A 261 -4.84 -16.97 1.39
C ASP A 261 -3.35 -17.28 1.19
N VAL A 262 -2.98 -17.71 -0.01
CA VAL A 262 -1.58 -17.96 -0.38
C VAL A 262 -0.81 -16.64 -0.40
N SER A 263 -1.36 -15.60 -1.01
CA SER A 263 -0.75 -14.27 -1.06
C SER A 263 -0.52 -13.70 0.34
N LEU A 264 -1.50 -13.83 1.24
CA LEU A 264 -1.39 -13.40 2.62
C LEU A 264 -0.26 -14.13 3.36
N LYS A 265 -0.26 -15.48 3.32
CA LYS A 265 0.79 -16.28 3.99
C LYS A 265 2.18 -15.97 3.47
N VAL A 266 2.30 -15.78 2.15
CA VAL A 266 3.58 -15.45 1.53
C VAL A 266 4.05 -14.06 1.95
N LEU A 267 3.19 -13.04 1.91
CA LEU A 267 3.55 -11.69 2.35
C LEU A 267 3.90 -11.64 3.84
N ASP A 268 3.15 -12.32 4.71
CA ASP A 268 3.48 -12.41 6.13
C ASP A 268 4.83 -13.11 6.36
N ALA A 269 5.13 -14.17 5.60
CA ALA A 269 6.44 -14.79 5.63
C ALA A 269 7.54 -13.81 5.19
N VAL A 270 7.31 -13.01 4.14
CA VAL A 270 8.26 -11.95 3.74
C VAL A 270 8.50 -10.99 4.89
N PHE A 271 7.45 -10.47 5.50
CA PHE A 271 7.60 -9.48 6.56
C PHE A 271 8.30 -10.05 7.82
N LYS A 272 8.11 -11.34 8.10
CA LYS A 272 8.90 -12.07 9.12
C LYS A 272 10.39 -12.11 8.78
N LEU A 273 10.71 -12.48 7.55
CA LEU A 273 12.10 -12.68 7.11
C LEU A 273 12.91 -11.38 7.01
N ILE A 274 12.23 -10.26 6.81
CA ILE A 274 12.88 -8.94 6.70
C ILE A 274 12.93 -8.19 8.03
N ALA A 275 12.22 -8.67 9.05
CA ALA A 275 12.34 -8.12 10.39
C ALA A 275 13.74 -8.38 10.93
N THR A 276 14.30 -7.40 11.64
CA THR A 276 15.60 -7.60 12.28
C THR A 276 15.44 -8.50 13.50
N GLU A 277 16.51 -9.20 13.93
CA GLU A 277 16.48 -10.19 15.04
C GLU A 277 15.85 -9.69 16.35
N ASN A 278 15.72 -8.37 16.54
CA ASN A 278 15.17 -7.77 17.75
C ASN A 278 13.85 -7.01 17.52
N ASP A 279 13.31 -7.02 16.30
CA ASP A 279 12.05 -6.35 15.97
C ASP A 279 10.92 -7.39 15.81
N GLU A 280 9.74 -7.09 16.34
CA GLU A 280 8.55 -7.87 16.01
C GLU A 280 8.19 -7.65 14.53
N PRO A 281 8.03 -8.74 13.75
CA PRO A 281 7.69 -8.62 12.35
C PRO A 281 6.28 -8.08 12.17
N LEU A 282 6.12 -7.15 11.23
CA LEU A 282 4.81 -6.65 10.86
C LEU A 282 4.07 -7.72 10.04
N THR A 283 2.76 -7.77 10.19
CA THR A 283 1.88 -8.58 9.34
C THR A 283 1.33 -7.73 8.20
N THR A 284 0.85 -8.39 7.15
CA THR A 284 0.16 -7.76 6.03
C THR A 284 -1.07 -6.98 6.51
N ALA A 285 -1.79 -7.50 7.51
CA ALA A 285 -2.92 -6.82 8.12
C ALA A 285 -2.51 -5.51 8.81
N GLN A 286 -1.38 -5.48 9.51
CA GLN A 286 -0.85 -4.25 10.13
C GLN A 286 -0.42 -3.23 9.07
N ILE A 287 0.26 -3.67 8.01
CA ILE A 287 0.67 -2.78 6.90
C ILE A 287 -0.57 -2.22 6.16
N SER A 288 -1.60 -3.05 5.96
CA SER A 288 -2.89 -2.60 5.43
C SER A 288 -3.58 -1.58 6.36
N GLY A 289 -3.50 -1.77 7.67
CA GLY A 289 -3.94 -0.78 8.66
C GLY A 289 -3.21 0.56 8.49
N TYR A 290 -1.89 0.53 8.36
CA TYR A 290 -1.09 1.74 8.10
C TYR A 290 -1.46 2.43 6.79
N ALA A 291 -1.67 1.68 5.71
CA ALA A 291 -2.14 2.25 4.45
C ALA A 291 -3.52 2.93 4.62
N THR A 292 -4.43 2.27 5.33
CA THR A 292 -5.76 2.82 5.65
C THR A 292 -5.65 4.11 6.46
N GLU A 293 -4.80 4.14 7.49
CA GLU A 293 -4.57 5.32 8.32
C GLU A 293 -4.06 6.50 7.51
N VAL A 294 -3.13 6.27 6.57
CA VAL A 294 -2.59 7.31 5.71
C VAL A 294 -3.65 7.83 4.72
N VAL A 295 -4.47 6.95 4.14
CA VAL A 295 -5.61 7.34 3.29
C VAL A 295 -6.63 8.15 4.10
N SER A 296 -7.03 7.65 5.27
CA SER A 296 -7.98 8.30 6.19
C SER A 296 -7.48 9.68 6.60
N TYR A 297 -6.18 9.79 6.90
CA TYR A 297 -5.55 11.04 7.23
C TYR A 297 -5.62 12.02 6.05
N LEU A 298 -5.22 11.60 4.84
CA LEU A 298 -5.29 12.47 3.65
C LEU A 298 -6.72 12.96 3.38
N PHE A 299 -7.73 12.08 3.51
CA PHE A 299 -9.12 12.48 3.39
C PHE A 299 -9.52 13.50 4.45
N SER A 300 -9.20 13.27 5.72
CA SER A 300 -9.55 14.19 6.82
C SER A 300 -9.00 15.60 6.63
N ARG A 301 -7.90 15.72 5.89
CA ARG A 301 -7.28 16.98 5.54
C ARG A 301 -8.06 17.70 4.45
N ILE A 302 -8.56 17.00 3.44
CA ILE A 302 -9.44 17.57 2.40
C ILE A 302 -10.81 17.93 2.99
N GLY A 303 -11.37 17.06 3.81
CA GLY A 303 -12.66 17.24 4.47
C GLY A 303 -13.13 15.98 5.19
N ARG A 304 -14.25 16.07 5.91
CA ARG A 304 -14.92 14.91 6.50
C ARG A 304 -15.67 14.14 5.42
N ILE A 305 -15.53 12.82 5.38
CA ILE A 305 -16.29 11.98 4.46
C ILE A 305 -17.73 11.94 4.95
N GLN A 306 -18.66 12.45 4.12
CA GLN A 306 -20.08 12.38 4.38
C GLN A 306 -20.71 11.12 3.79
N ASN A 307 -20.29 10.75 2.59
CA ASN A 307 -20.83 9.58 1.89
C ASN A 307 -19.81 9.01 0.91
N ILE A 308 -19.85 7.68 0.73
CA ILE A 308 -19.15 6.96 -0.33
C ILE A 308 -20.24 6.37 -1.22
N ASP A 309 -20.34 6.85 -2.45
CA ASP A 309 -21.28 6.30 -3.43
C ASP A 309 -20.54 5.29 -4.31
N THR A 310 -20.70 4.01 -3.94
CA THR A 310 -20.08 2.87 -4.64
C THR A 310 -20.66 2.64 -6.04
N ALA A 311 -21.84 3.19 -6.35
CA ALA A 311 -22.46 3.03 -7.67
C ALA A 311 -21.86 4.01 -8.68
N SER A 312 -21.56 5.24 -8.25
CA SER A 312 -20.91 6.25 -9.08
C SER A 312 -19.39 6.30 -8.95
N GLY A 313 -18.80 5.58 -7.99
CA GLY A 313 -17.35 5.61 -7.73
C GLY A 313 -16.89 6.97 -7.20
N THR A 314 -17.73 7.64 -6.40
CA THR A 314 -17.44 8.99 -5.89
C THR A 314 -17.46 9.05 -4.37
N VAL A 315 -16.61 9.92 -3.82
CA VAL A 315 -16.56 10.24 -2.39
C VAL A 315 -17.01 11.68 -2.19
N LYS A 316 -17.99 11.86 -1.31
CA LYS A 316 -18.49 13.18 -0.94
C LYS A 316 -17.82 13.64 0.36
N LEU A 317 -17.12 14.76 0.29
CA LEU A 317 -16.38 15.39 1.36
C LEU A 317 -17.04 16.71 1.74
N VAL A 318 -17.21 16.95 3.04
CA VAL A 318 -17.71 18.20 3.61
C VAL A 318 -16.56 18.87 4.35
N SER A 319 -16.39 20.16 4.12
CA SER A 319 -15.30 20.90 4.74
C SER A 319 -15.39 20.92 6.28
N VAL A 320 -14.23 21.01 6.94
CA VAL A 320 -14.14 20.93 8.41
C VAL A 320 -14.75 22.17 9.10
N ALA A 321 -14.79 23.35 8.46
CA ALA A 321 -15.30 24.56 9.10
C ALA A 321 -16.84 24.65 9.13
N GLU A 322 -17.57 24.13 8.14
CA GLU A 322 -19.05 24.13 8.19
C GLU A 322 -19.62 23.36 9.39
N TYR A 323 -18.93 22.34 9.90
CA TYR A 323 -19.39 21.57 11.06
C TYR A 323 -19.23 22.32 12.37
N ALA A 324 -18.17 23.12 12.52
CA ALA A 324 -17.96 23.96 13.70
C ALA A 324 -18.99 25.11 13.81
N TYR A 325 -19.63 25.49 12.69
CA TYR A 325 -20.66 26.54 12.65
C TYR A 325 -22.10 25.99 12.56
N SER A 326 -22.31 24.68 12.48
CA SER A 326 -23.64 24.04 12.40
C SER A 326 -24.05 23.25 13.66
N LYS A 327 -23.20 23.25 14.69
CA LYS A 327 -23.53 22.90 16.07
C LYS A 327 -23.59 24.16 16.94
#